data_AF-A0A975X361-F1
#
_entry.id   AF-A0A975X361-F1
#
_cell.length_a   1.000
_cell.length_b   1.000
_cell.length_c   1.000
_cell.angle_alpha   90.00
_cell.angle_beta   90.00
_cell.angle_gamma   90.00
#
_symmetry.space_group_name_H-M   'P 1'
#
loop_
_entity.id
_entity.type
_entity.pdbx_description
1 polymer ?
#
loop_
_entity_poly.entity_id
_entity_poly.type
_entity_poly.pdbx_seq_one_letter_code
_entity_poly.pdbx_strand_id
1 'polypeptide(L)'
;MRPAFDPESLPVIDTDLRNGALSAPRLQVDFIRHRFQAPPAWAPELTDESRVYDRSRGLRDAAVLVPLVERRDGLTVLLTQRNANLSAHAGQISFPGGRQESWDRNRIDTALRETEEEVGLARDYVEVLGALPDYITGTGFHVSPVVGVVRDGFTLRPDASEVADVFEVPLAFLMNPSHHERRLFRWVDGERMFYAMPYPRENGGQRFIWGATAGMLRNLYHLLAA
;
A
#
# COMPACT_ATOMS: atom_id res chain seq x y z
N MET A 1 15.28 -6.20 0.85
CA MET A 1 15.76 -7.41 1.58
C MET A 1 14.66 -8.46 1.53
N ARG A 2 14.95 -9.77 1.40
CA ARG A 2 13.94 -10.82 1.69
C ARG A 2 13.80 -10.91 3.22
N PRO A 3 12.59 -11.01 3.79
CA PRO A 3 12.44 -11.17 5.23
C PRO A 3 13.13 -12.47 5.68
N ALA A 4 13.76 -12.46 6.86
CA ALA A 4 14.38 -13.66 7.45
C ALA A 4 13.35 -14.66 8.04
N PHE A 5 12.07 -14.41 7.82
CA PHE A 5 10.93 -15.16 8.32
C PHE A 5 9.85 -15.23 7.24
N ASP A 6 8.97 -16.23 7.32
CA ASP A 6 7.77 -16.27 6.50
C ASP A 6 6.64 -15.49 7.19
N PRO A 7 6.23 -14.31 6.67
CA PRO A 7 5.22 -13.47 7.30
C PRO A 7 3.83 -14.11 7.33
N GLU A 8 3.53 -15.02 6.39
CA GLU A 8 2.23 -15.71 6.28
C GLU A 8 2.09 -16.83 7.32
N SER A 9 3.21 -17.34 7.84
CA SER A 9 3.24 -18.35 8.90
C SER A 9 3.08 -17.77 10.32
N LEU A 10 3.23 -16.44 10.48
CA LEU A 10 3.23 -15.81 11.80
C LEU A 10 1.84 -15.73 12.42
N PRO A 11 1.72 -15.83 13.77
CA PRO A 11 0.42 -15.85 14.43
C PRO A 11 -0.35 -14.54 14.25
N VAL A 12 -1.65 -14.67 14.00
CA VAL A 12 -2.62 -13.56 14.08
C VAL A 12 -2.91 -13.33 15.56
N ILE A 13 -2.57 -12.14 16.05
CA ILE A 13 -2.79 -11.76 17.46
C ILE A 13 -4.10 -11.01 17.67
N ASP A 14 -4.60 -10.37 16.61
CA ASP A 14 -5.82 -9.56 16.63
C ASP A 14 -6.31 -9.35 15.20
N THR A 15 -7.62 -9.23 15.04
CA THR A 15 -8.27 -8.78 13.80
C THR A 15 -9.24 -7.69 14.23
N ASP A 16 -9.20 -6.53 13.57
CA ASP A 16 -10.03 -5.39 13.99
C ASP A 16 -11.52 -5.66 13.70
N LEU A 17 -12.19 -6.31 14.65
CA LEU A 17 -13.63 -6.58 14.61
C LEU A 17 -14.45 -5.46 15.29
N ARG A 18 -13.77 -4.46 15.89
CA ARG A 18 -14.44 -3.39 16.63
C ARG A 18 -14.95 -2.30 15.71
N ASN A 19 -14.24 -2.05 14.61
CA ASN A 19 -14.65 -1.11 13.59
C ASN A 19 -15.32 -1.84 12.42
N GLY A 20 -16.38 -1.24 11.88
CA GLY A 20 -17.13 -1.81 10.76
C GLY A 20 -16.48 -1.54 9.40
N ALA A 21 -16.87 -2.34 8.40
CA ALA A 21 -16.61 -2.05 7.01
C ALA A 21 -17.17 -0.67 6.63
N LEU A 22 -16.42 0.09 5.82
CA LEU A 22 -16.91 1.36 5.32
C LEU A 22 -18.12 1.17 4.41
N SER A 23 -19.14 2.01 4.59
CA SER A 23 -20.35 1.99 3.77
C SER A 23 -20.06 2.37 2.32
N ALA A 24 -20.83 1.84 1.36
CA ALA A 24 -20.68 2.13 -0.07
C ALA A 24 -20.56 3.63 -0.44
N PRO A 25 -21.28 4.58 0.19
CA PRO A 25 -21.09 6.01 -0.07
C PRO A 25 -19.68 6.54 0.24
N ARG A 26 -19.01 5.98 1.24
CA ARG A 26 -17.63 6.36 1.62
C ARG A 26 -16.57 5.82 0.64
N LEU A 27 -16.97 4.89 -0.21
CA LEU A 27 -16.13 4.25 -1.22
C LEU A 27 -16.33 4.85 -2.62
N GLN A 28 -17.12 5.93 -2.74
CA GLN A 28 -17.30 6.65 -3.99
C GLN A 28 -16.16 7.64 -4.21
N VAL A 29 -15.76 7.83 -5.47
CA VAL A 29 -14.70 8.77 -5.88
C VAL A 29 -14.94 10.17 -5.31
N ASP A 30 -16.16 10.69 -5.39
CA ASP A 30 -16.48 12.03 -4.89
C ASP A 30 -16.30 12.18 -3.38
N PHE A 31 -16.66 11.15 -2.61
CA PHE A 31 -16.43 11.16 -1.17
C PHE A 31 -14.94 11.17 -0.85
N ILE A 32 -14.17 10.30 -1.50
CA ILE A 32 -12.72 10.19 -1.28
C ILE A 32 -12.04 11.51 -1.69
N ARG A 33 -12.40 12.08 -2.84
CA ARG A 33 -11.92 13.39 -3.29
C ARG A 33 -12.21 14.48 -2.25
N HIS A 34 -13.46 14.56 -1.79
CA HIS A 34 -13.83 15.51 -0.74
C HIS A 34 -13.03 15.27 0.55
N ARG A 35 -12.79 14.02 0.93
CA ARG A 35 -12.04 13.65 2.12
C ARG A 35 -10.59 14.12 2.06
N PHE A 36 -9.95 14.11 0.90
CA PHE A 36 -8.60 14.66 0.73
C PHE A 36 -8.58 16.20 0.66
N GLN A 37 -9.63 16.83 0.14
CA GLN A 37 -9.75 18.29 0.08
C GLN A 37 -10.06 18.92 1.45
N ALA A 38 -10.86 18.24 2.27
CA ALA A 38 -11.26 18.68 3.60
C ALA A 38 -11.10 17.53 4.61
N PRO A 39 -9.84 17.16 4.96
CA PRO A 39 -9.60 16.07 5.89
C PRO A 39 -10.15 16.44 7.28
N PRO A 40 -10.97 15.57 7.91
CA PRO A 40 -11.37 15.77 9.29
C PRO A 40 -10.16 15.61 10.22
N ALA A 41 -10.34 15.91 11.50
CA ALA A 41 -9.35 15.51 12.50
C ALA A 41 -9.33 13.97 12.58
N TRP A 42 -8.18 13.37 12.26
CA TRP A 42 -7.92 11.94 12.43
C TRP A 42 -6.46 11.74 12.84
N ALA A 43 -6.16 10.63 13.50
CA ALA A 43 -4.81 10.30 13.94
C ALA A 43 -4.25 9.16 13.08
N PRO A 44 -3.08 9.35 12.43
CA PRO A 44 -2.38 8.28 11.75
C PRO A 44 -2.00 7.17 12.71
N GLU A 45 -2.21 5.92 12.30
CA GLU A 45 -1.73 4.75 13.03
C GLU A 45 -0.26 4.51 12.67
N LEU A 46 0.62 4.73 13.66
CA LEU A 46 2.04 4.43 13.56
C LEU A 46 2.28 2.96 13.91
N THR A 47 2.81 2.20 12.96
CA THR A 47 3.19 0.80 13.18
C THR A 47 4.58 0.70 13.81
N ASP A 48 4.88 -0.46 14.41
CA ASP A 48 6.20 -0.74 14.99
C ASP A 48 7.34 -0.76 13.97
N GLU A 49 7.03 -0.83 12.66
CA GLU A 49 8.05 -0.77 11.60
C GLU A 49 8.95 0.47 11.71
N SER A 50 8.34 1.60 12.09
CA SER A 50 9.02 2.88 12.29
C SER A 50 9.95 2.90 13.52
N ARG A 51 9.72 2.01 14.49
CA ARG A 51 10.49 1.91 15.74
C ARG A 51 11.71 1.00 15.59
N VAL A 52 11.64 0.03 14.68
CA VAL A 52 12.71 -0.95 14.44
C VAL A 52 13.87 -0.35 13.63
N TYR A 53 13.64 0.74 12.90
CA TYR A 53 14.69 1.36 12.10
C TYR A 53 15.71 2.14 12.93
N ASP A 54 16.99 1.80 12.77
CA ASP A 54 18.11 2.57 13.31
C ASP A 54 18.25 3.91 12.58
N ARG A 55 17.77 4.97 13.25
CA ARG A 55 17.77 6.34 12.72
C ARG A 55 19.16 6.89 12.42
N SER A 56 20.24 6.27 12.92
CA SER A 56 21.61 6.68 12.59
C SER A 56 22.00 6.38 11.14
N ARG A 57 21.28 5.48 10.45
CA ARG A 57 21.65 5.01 9.11
C ARG A 57 21.14 5.88 7.95
N GLY A 58 20.38 6.95 8.24
CA GLY A 58 19.82 7.87 7.26
C GLY A 58 18.70 7.24 6.40
N LEU A 59 17.55 7.92 6.34
CA LEU A 59 16.41 7.44 5.57
C LEU A 59 16.61 7.67 4.06
N ARG A 60 16.08 6.75 3.26
CA ARG A 60 16.01 6.89 1.81
C ARG A 60 14.60 7.29 1.42
N ASP A 61 14.45 8.44 0.78
CA ASP A 61 13.15 8.90 0.31
C ASP A 61 12.64 8.03 -0.83
N ALA A 62 11.35 7.72 -0.77
CA ALA A 62 10.62 6.94 -1.75
C ALA A 62 9.18 7.43 -1.82
N ALA A 63 8.52 7.17 -2.93
CA ALA A 63 7.10 7.45 -3.07
C ALA A 63 6.40 6.32 -3.82
N VAL A 64 5.18 6.05 -3.41
CA VAL A 64 4.32 5.05 -4.05
C VAL A 64 3.00 5.66 -4.45
N LEU A 65 2.41 5.18 -5.54
CA LEU A 65 1.04 5.52 -5.88
C LEU A 65 0.10 4.50 -5.23
N VAL A 66 -0.96 4.98 -4.59
CA VAL A 66 -2.14 4.21 -4.17
C VAL A 66 -3.21 4.43 -5.25
N PRO A 67 -3.19 3.67 -6.35
CA PRO A 67 -4.10 3.87 -7.48
C PRO A 67 -5.49 3.30 -7.15
N LEU A 68 -6.47 4.19 -7.05
CA LEU A 68 -7.89 3.85 -6.92
C LEU A 68 -8.49 3.78 -8.32
N VAL A 69 -8.68 2.58 -8.84
CA VAL A 69 -9.12 2.36 -10.22
C VAL A 69 -10.64 2.30 -10.29
N GLU A 70 -11.23 3.10 -11.17
CA GLU A 70 -12.66 3.07 -11.44
C GLU A 70 -13.04 1.81 -12.25
N ARG A 71 -13.86 0.95 -11.64
CA ARG A 71 -14.47 -0.23 -12.27
C ARG A 71 -15.98 -0.18 -12.14
N ARG A 72 -16.66 -0.97 -12.98
CA ARG A 72 -18.15 -1.04 -13.01
C ARG A 72 -18.76 -1.40 -11.65
N ASP A 73 -18.09 -2.28 -10.91
CA ASP A 73 -18.57 -2.79 -9.61
C ASP A 73 -18.03 -1.99 -8.41
N GLY A 74 -17.41 -0.83 -8.65
CA GLY A 74 -16.84 0.05 -7.63
C GLY A 74 -15.33 0.21 -7.76
N LEU A 75 -14.73 0.99 -6.85
CA LEU A 75 -13.30 1.22 -6.83
C LEU A 75 -12.52 -0.05 -6.49
N THR A 76 -11.42 -0.26 -7.19
CA THR A 76 -10.39 -1.25 -6.85
C THR A 76 -9.07 -0.55 -6.57
N VAL A 77 -8.12 -1.29 -5.99
CA VAL A 77 -6.76 -0.81 -5.76
C VAL A 77 -5.81 -1.67 -6.57
N LEU A 78 -5.07 -1.05 -7.50
CA LEU A 78 -4.05 -1.73 -8.30
C LEU A 78 -2.78 -1.94 -7.46
N LEU A 79 -2.31 -3.18 -7.45
CA LEU A 79 -1.13 -3.64 -6.72
C LEU A 79 -0.22 -4.44 -7.65
N THR A 80 1.07 -4.43 -7.35
CA THR A 80 2.10 -5.21 -8.04
C THR A 80 2.58 -6.34 -7.15
N GLN A 81 2.91 -7.48 -7.75
CA GLN A 81 3.72 -8.50 -7.11
C GLN A 81 5.14 -8.44 -7.68
N ARG A 82 6.11 -8.12 -6.83
CA ARG A 82 7.52 -8.01 -7.24
C ARG A 82 8.08 -9.35 -7.69
N ASN A 83 8.95 -9.31 -8.70
CA ASN A 83 9.63 -10.50 -9.19
C ASN A 83 10.44 -11.17 -8.06
N ALA A 84 10.31 -12.49 -7.94
CA ALA A 84 10.98 -13.28 -6.91
C ALA A 84 12.52 -13.24 -7.06
N ASN A 85 13.04 -12.91 -8.23
CA ASN A 85 14.47 -12.85 -8.51
C ASN A 85 15.15 -11.56 -8.03
N LEU A 86 14.39 -10.57 -7.54
CA LEU A 86 14.95 -9.31 -7.08
C LEU A 86 15.70 -9.46 -5.76
N SER A 87 16.80 -8.71 -5.62
CA SER A 87 17.64 -8.70 -4.41
C SER A 87 16.92 -8.14 -3.19
N ALA A 88 15.87 -7.34 -3.40
CA ALA A 88 15.08 -6.73 -2.35
C ALA A 88 13.57 -6.94 -2.57
N HIS A 89 12.87 -7.27 -1.48
CA HIS A 89 11.41 -7.39 -1.46
C HIS A 89 10.85 -8.40 -2.48
N ALA A 90 11.66 -9.39 -2.86
CA ALA A 90 11.30 -10.42 -3.81
C ALA A 90 9.99 -11.12 -3.43
N GLY A 91 9.05 -11.18 -4.37
CA GLY A 91 7.73 -11.81 -4.20
C GLY A 91 6.73 -11.01 -3.37
N GLN A 92 7.12 -9.88 -2.77
CA GLN A 92 6.21 -9.06 -1.96
C GLN A 92 5.20 -8.32 -2.82
N ILE A 93 4.03 -8.07 -2.23
CA ILE A 93 2.99 -7.25 -2.83
C ILE A 93 3.15 -5.81 -2.35
N SER A 94 3.18 -4.89 -3.30
CA SER A 94 3.30 -3.46 -3.04
C SER A 94 2.41 -2.65 -3.96
N PHE A 95 2.24 -1.39 -3.58
CA PHE A 95 1.89 -0.35 -4.52
C PHE A 95 2.97 -0.19 -5.59
N PRO A 96 2.63 0.25 -6.82
CA PRO A 96 3.64 0.70 -7.77
C PRO A 96 4.35 1.94 -7.22
N GLY A 97 5.67 1.99 -7.38
CA GLY A 97 6.48 3.05 -6.80
C GLY A 97 7.89 2.64 -6.42
N GLY A 98 8.70 3.63 -6.08
CA GLY A 98 10.11 3.40 -5.88
C GLY A 98 10.83 4.58 -5.24
N ARG A 99 12.15 4.60 -5.45
CA ARG A 99 13.04 5.55 -4.80
C ARG A 99 12.90 6.93 -5.44
N GLN A 100 12.98 7.97 -4.63
CA GLN A 100 13.09 9.33 -5.16
C GLN A 100 14.47 9.54 -5.78
N GLU A 101 14.48 9.98 -7.03
CA GLU A 101 15.68 10.35 -7.76
C GLU A 101 15.97 11.84 -7.66
N SER A 102 17.22 12.23 -7.90
CA SER A 102 17.67 13.63 -7.76
C SER A 102 17.02 14.60 -8.75
N TRP A 103 16.46 14.07 -9.86
CA TRP A 103 15.74 14.84 -10.87
C TRP A 103 14.22 14.85 -10.67
N ASP A 104 13.69 14.07 -9.70
CA ASP A 104 12.27 14.11 -9.40
C ASP A 104 11.90 15.45 -8.75
N ARG A 105 10.88 16.11 -9.29
CA ARG A 105 10.47 17.45 -8.80
C ARG A 105 9.94 17.41 -7.37
N ASN A 106 9.27 16.32 -7.02
CA ASN A 106 8.71 16.05 -5.69
C ASN A 106 8.22 14.58 -5.62
N ARG A 107 7.74 14.17 -4.45
CA ARG A 107 7.16 12.85 -4.20
C ARG A 107 6.03 12.42 -5.14
N ILE A 108 5.23 13.37 -5.66
CA ILE A 108 4.15 13.05 -6.62
C ILE A 108 4.77 12.66 -7.96
N ASP A 109 5.78 13.42 -8.42
CA ASP A 109 6.51 13.12 -9.64
C ASP A 109 7.22 11.77 -9.56
N THR A 110 7.84 11.45 -8.41
CA THR A 110 8.42 10.13 -8.12
C THR A 110 7.38 9.02 -8.24
N ALA A 111 6.25 9.12 -7.52
CA ALA A 111 5.22 8.08 -7.52
C ALA A 111 4.67 7.83 -8.93
N LEU A 112 4.44 8.90 -9.71
CA LEU A 112 3.92 8.80 -11.07
C LEU A 112 4.96 8.23 -12.04
N ARG A 113 6.22 8.68 -11.97
CA ARG A 113 7.32 8.15 -12.80
C ARG A 113 7.51 6.66 -12.58
N GLU A 114 7.68 6.25 -11.32
CA GLU A 114 7.88 4.85 -10.95
C GLU A 114 6.67 3.99 -11.37
N THR A 115 5.45 4.51 -11.24
CA THR A 115 4.25 3.81 -11.71
C THR A 115 4.23 3.64 -13.23
N GLU A 116 4.64 4.65 -13.99
CA GLU A 116 4.80 4.56 -15.44
C GLU A 116 5.86 3.52 -15.82
N GLU A 117 7.00 3.51 -15.14
CA GLU A 117 8.11 2.60 -15.38
C GLU A 117 7.75 1.14 -15.03
N GLU A 118 7.18 0.89 -13.85
CA GLU A 118 6.90 -0.47 -13.36
C GLU A 118 5.71 -1.12 -14.06
N VAL A 119 4.61 -0.37 -14.31
CA VAL A 119 3.35 -0.95 -14.80
C VAL A 119 2.81 -0.33 -16.09
N GLY A 120 3.49 0.68 -16.66
CA GLY A 120 3.06 1.35 -17.89
C GLY A 120 1.81 2.21 -17.75
N LEU A 121 1.35 2.49 -16.52
CA LEU A 121 0.19 3.33 -16.28
C LEU A 121 0.56 4.81 -16.46
N ALA A 122 0.22 5.37 -17.61
CA ALA A 122 0.50 6.77 -17.93
C ALA A 122 -0.15 7.74 -16.94
N ARG A 123 0.61 8.72 -16.44
CA ARG A 123 0.20 9.73 -15.46
C ARG A 123 -1.03 10.52 -15.89
N ASP A 124 -1.26 10.65 -17.20
CA ASP A 124 -2.43 11.33 -17.72
C ASP A 124 -3.71 10.69 -17.19
N TYR A 125 -3.75 9.36 -16.98
CA TYR A 125 -4.91 8.63 -16.43
C TYR A 125 -5.13 8.86 -14.93
N VAL A 126 -4.21 9.52 -14.23
CA VAL A 126 -4.20 9.63 -12.78
C VAL A 126 -4.57 11.04 -12.33
N GLU A 127 -5.71 11.18 -11.65
CA GLU A 127 -6.05 12.38 -10.87
C GLU A 127 -5.46 12.22 -9.46
N VAL A 128 -4.42 12.99 -9.13
CA VAL A 128 -3.83 12.98 -7.78
C VAL A 128 -4.75 13.72 -6.81
N LEU A 129 -5.19 13.02 -5.76
CA LEU A 129 -6.05 13.58 -4.71
C LEU A 129 -5.25 14.20 -3.56
N GLY A 130 -4.10 13.61 -3.24
CA GLY A 130 -3.27 14.03 -2.11
C GLY A 130 -2.30 12.92 -1.68
N ALA A 131 -1.80 13.02 -0.46
CA ALA A 131 -0.93 11.99 0.12
C ALA A 131 -1.42 11.60 1.51
N LEU A 132 -1.23 10.33 1.85
CA LEU A 132 -1.36 9.83 3.22
C LEU A 132 -0.13 10.26 4.05
N PRO A 133 -0.19 10.12 5.40
CA PRO A 133 0.97 10.29 6.25
C PRO A 133 2.14 9.41 5.79
N ASP A 134 3.35 9.94 5.87
CA ASP A 134 4.55 9.22 5.46
C ASP A 134 4.77 7.97 6.34
N TYR A 135 5.33 6.92 5.73
CA TYR A 135 5.55 5.64 6.37
C TYR A 135 7.05 5.32 6.40
N ILE A 136 7.59 5.05 7.60
CA ILE A 136 8.97 4.60 7.76
C ILE A 136 9.00 3.08 7.79
N THR A 137 9.65 2.48 6.81
CA THR A 137 9.79 1.01 6.75
C THR A 137 10.94 0.53 7.63
N GLY A 138 10.85 -0.71 8.11
CA GLY A 138 11.97 -1.36 8.79
C GLY A 138 13.22 -1.55 7.90
N THR A 139 13.10 -1.34 6.59
CA THR A 139 14.22 -1.40 5.63
C THR A 139 14.88 -0.03 5.38
N GLY A 140 14.42 1.04 6.05
CA GLY A 140 15.03 2.36 6.00
C GLY A 140 14.54 3.25 4.86
N PHE A 141 13.36 2.97 4.32
CA PHE A 141 12.69 3.90 3.41
C PHE A 141 11.75 4.82 4.17
N HIS A 142 11.77 6.09 3.80
CA HIS A 142 10.77 7.08 4.15
C HIS A 142 9.83 7.21 2.95
N VAL A 143 8.67 6.56 3.05
CA VAL A 143 7.77 6.36 1.91
C VAL A 143 6.60 7.31 2.01
N SER A 144 6.43 8.17 1.01
CA SER A 144 5.22 8.98 0.82
C SER A 144 4.17 8.24 -0.01
N PRO A 145 2.98 7.92 0.55
CA PRO A 145 1.91 7.27 -0.21
C PRO A 145 1.02 8.33 -0.87
N VAL A 146 1.14 8.48 -2.19
CA VAL A 146 0.35 9.41 -2.99
C VAL A 146 -0.93 8.71 -3.43
N VAL A 147 -2.10 9.26 -3.14
CA VAL A 147 -3.39 8.67 -3.53
C VAL A 147 -3.88 9.33 -4.82
N GLY A 148 -4.23 8.51 -5.80
CA GLY A 148 -4.76 8.99 -7.08
C GLY A 148 -5.90 8.13 -7.59
N VAL A 149 -6.88 8.77 -8.22
CA VAL A 149 -7.98 8.09 -8.93
C VAL A 149 -7.53 7.84 -10.36
N VAL A 150 -7.70 6.61 -10.82
CA VAL A 150 -7.34 6.16 -12.15
C VAL A 150 -8.61 5.97 -12.97
N ARG A 151 -8.79 6.81 -13.99
CA ARG A 151 -9.92 6.69 -14.92
C ARG A 151 -9.73 5.47 -15.84
N ASP A 152 -10.80 5.03 -16.49
CA ASP A 152 -10.73 3.90 -17.41
C ASP A 152 -9.89 4.18 -18.69
N GLY A 153 -9.75 3.17 -19.54
CA GLY A 153 -9.15 3.32 -20.87
C GLY A 153 -7.63 3.16 -20.94
N PHE A 154 -6.96 2.93 -19.81
CA PHE A 154 -5.53 2.61 -19.79
C PHE A 154 -5.26 1.15 -20.18
N THR A 155 -4.04 0.90 -20.64
CA THR A 155 -3.50 -0.45 -20.85
C THR A 155 -2.20 -0.57 -20.08
N LEU A 156 -2.09 -1.58 -19.23
CA LEU A 156 -0.88 -1.83 -18.45
C LEU A 156 0.17 -2.52 -19.31
N ARG A 157 1.44 -2.18 -19.05
CA ARG A 157 2.61 -2.80 -19.65
C ARG A 157 3.64 -3.04 -18.53
N PRO A 158 3.46 -4.08 -17.70
CA PRO A 158 4.36 -4.34 -16.60
C PRO A 158 5.77 -4.67 -17.08
N ASP A 159 6.78 -4.08 -16.46
CA ASP A 159 8.17 -4.50 -16.68
C ASP A 159 8.38 -5.87 -16.03
N ALA A 160 8.46 -6.91 -16.84
CA ALA A 160 8.64 -8.29 -16.38
C ALA A 160 9.94 -8.51 -15.58
N SER A 161 10.93 -7.62 -15.71
CA SER A 161 12.16 -7.69 -14.91
C SER A 161 11.90 -7.34 -13.44
N GLU A 162 10.92 -6.49 -13.16
CA GLU A 162 10.60 -5.99 -11.83
C GLU A 162 9.28 -6.54 -11.27
N VAL A 163 8.27 -6.68 -12.13
CA VAL A 163 6.90 -7.01 -11.78
C VAL A 163 6.55 -8.39 -12.33
N ALA A 164 6.32 -9.35 -11.44
CA ALA A 164 5.86 -10.68 -11.80
C ALA A 164 4.36 -10.71 -12.11
N ASP A 165 3.59 -9.81 -11.50
CA ASP A 165 2.14 -9.77 -11.67
C ASP A 165 1.56 -8.40 -11.32
N VAL A 166 0.46 -8.04 -11.96
CA VAL A 166 -0.34 -6.85 -11.62
C VAL A 166 -1.79 -7.28 -11.44
N PHE A 167 -2.37 -6.91 -10.32
CA PHE A 167 -3.73 -7.31 -9.97
C PHE A 167 -4.43 -6.20 -9.20
N GLU A 168 -5.76 -6.32 -9.12
CA GLU A 168 -6.62 -5.38 -8.43
C GLU A 168 -7.33 -6.06 -7.27
N VAL A 169 -7.51 -5.32 -6.18
CA VAL A 169 -8.30 -5.76 -5.03
C VAL A 169 -9.45 -4.77 -4.83
N PRO A 170 -10.70 -5.23 -4.65
CA PRO A 170 -11.81 -4.33 -4.38
C PRO A 170 -11.52 -3.42 -3.18
N LEU A 171 -11.74 -2.11 -3.33
CA LEU A 171 -11.55 -1.16 -2.23
C LEU A 171 -12.44 -1.53 -1.04
N ALA A 172 -13.66 -2.03 -1.29
CA ALA A 172 -14.55 -2.53 -0.25
C ALA A 172 -13.95 -3.67 0.58
N PHE A 173 -13.12 -4.54 -0.03
CA PHE A 173 -12.41 -5.58 0.71
C PHE A 173 -11.33 -4.96 1.62
N LEU A 174 -10.55 -4.02 1.09
CA LEU A 174 -9.45 -3.35 1.81
C LEU A 174 -9.94 -2.34 2.85
N MET A 175 -11.17 -1.86 2.75
CA MET A 175 -11.80 -0.95 3.71
C MET A 175 -12.73 -1.68 4.69
N ASN A 176 -12.54 -2.99 4.82
CA ASN A 176 -13.20 -3.82 5.82
C ASN A 176 -12.19 -4.30 6.88
N PRO A 177 -12.22 -3.74 8.10
CA PRO A 177 -11.33 -4.11 9.19
C PRO A 177 -11.32 -5.59 9.57
N SER A 178 -12.39 -6.35 9.27
CA SER A 178 -12.41 -7.80 9.47
C SER A 178 -11.39 -8.56 8.62
N HIS A 179 -10.81 -7.92 7.60
CA HIS A 179 -9.72 -8.44 6.79
C HIS A 179 -8.34 -7.91 7.22
N HIS A 180 -8.27 -7.11 8.29
CA HIS A 180 -7.03 -6.50 8.75
C HIS A 180 -6.47 -7.30 9.92
N GLU A 181 -5.64 -8.28 9.60
CA GLU A 181 -4.94 -9.08 10.60
C GLU A 181 -3.76 -8.30 11.16
N ARG A 182 -3.63 -8.26 12.48
CA ARG A 182 -2.39 -7.87 13.16
C ARG A 182 -1.62 -9.14 13.46
N ARG A 183 -0.39 -9.20 12.99
CA ARG A 183 0.51 -10.34 13.17
C ARG A 183 1.74 -9.91 13.96
N LEU A 184 2.33 -10.88 14.66
CA LEU A 184 3.45 -10.65 15.57
C LEU A 184 4.66 -11.48 15.15
N PHE A 185 5.76 -10.79 14.91
CA PHE A 185 7.08 -11.40 14.77
C PHE A 185 7.88 -11.20 16.06
N ARG A 186 8.39 -12.27 16.66
CA ARG A 186 9.24 -12.23 17.87
C ARG A 186 10.64 -12.76 17.56
N TRP A 187 11.65 -12.10 18.10
CA TRP A 187 13.04 -12.56 18.13
C TRP A 187 13.60 -12.38 19.55
N VAL A 188 14.86 -12.77 19.77
CA VAL A 188 15.48 -12.88 21.11
C VAL A 188 15.38 -11.58 21.92
N ASP A 189 15.55 -10.43 21.28
CA ASP A 189 15.62 -9.12 21.96
C ASP A 189 14.47 -8.17 21.58
N GLY A 190 13.37 -8.68 21.02
CA GLY A 190 12.27 -7.81 20.63
C GLY A 190 11.12 -8.47 19.90
N GLU A 191 10.10 -7.66 19.64
CA GLU A 191 8.96 -8.03 18.83
C GLU A 191 8.57 -6.90 17.88
N ARG A 192 7.88 -7.27 16.79
CA ARG A 192 7.36 -6.34 15.79
C ARG A 192 5.95 -6.76 15.43
N MET A 193 5.00 -5.85 15.59
CA MET A 193 3.67 -5.98 15.02
C MET A 193 3.62 -5.40 13.61
N PHE A 194 2.86 -6.04 12.74
CA PHE A 194 2.54 -5.52 11.41
C PHE A 194 1.13 -5.92 10.98
N TYR A 195 0.58 -5.21 10.02
CA TYR A 195 -0.70 -5.53 9.41
C TYR A 195 -0.53 -6.49 8.22
N ALA A 196 -1.50 -7.37 8.05
CA ALA A 196 -1.71 -8.18 6.86
C ALA A 196 -3.18 -8.13 6.43
N MET A 197 -3.41 -8.21 5.13
CA MET A 197 -4.73 -8.26 4.49
C MET A 197 -4.71 -9.39 3.44
N PRO A 198 -4.83 -10.66 3.87
CA PRO A 198 -4.76 -11.79 2.95
C PRO A 198 -5.98 -11.81 2.03
N TYR A 199 -5.77 -11.66 0.72
CA TYR A 199 -6.85 -11.62 -0.27
C TYR A 199 -6.92 -12.93 -1.07
N PRO A 200 -8.05 -13.64 -1.10
CA PRO A 200 -8.14 -14.94 -1.77
C PRO A 200 -7.88 -14.83 -3.28
N ARG A 201 -7.20 -15.83 -3.85
CA ARG A 201 -7.06 -16.00 -5.30
C ARG A 201 -8.15 -16.93 -5.82
N GLU A 202 -8.63 -16.68 -7.04
CA GLU A 202 -9.64 -17.53 -7.70
C GLU A 202 -9.19 -18.99 -7.83
N ASN A 203 -7.89 -19.20 -8.09
CA ASN A 203 -7.29 -20.52 -8.30
C ASN A 203 -6.79 -21.19 -6.99
N GLY A 204 -7.22 -20.70 -5.84
CA GLY A 204 -6.75 -21.15 -4.53
C GLY A 204 -5.48 -20.43 -4.04
N GLY A 205 -5.27 -20.45 -2.73
CA GLY A 205 -4.27 -19.64 -2.06
C GLY A 205 -4.68 -18.18 -1.94
N GLN A 206 -3.71 -17.31 -1.61
CA GLN A 206 -3.97 -15.89 -1.36
C GLN A 206 -2.88 -14.96 -1.90
N ARG A 207 -3.26 -13.70 -2.09
CA ARG A 207 -2.38 -12.54 -2.22
C ARG A 207 -2.15 -12.02 -0.80
N PHE A 208 -0.99 -12.33 -0.24
CA PHE A 208 -0.65 -11.90 1.11
C PHE A 208 -0.15 -10.45 1.10
N ILE A 209 -1.05 -9.49 1.29
CA ILE A 209 -0.73 -8.06 1.36
C ILE A 209 -0.31 -7.76 2.80
N TRP A 210 0.89 -7.25 3.06
CA TRP A 210 1.38 -7.10 4.44
C TRP A 210 2.42 -5.99 4.59
N GLY A 211 2.80 -5.72 5.83
CA GLY A 211 3.87 -4.78 6.17
C GLY A 211 3.50 -3.34 5.79
N ALA A 212 4.43 -2.62 5.15
CA ALA A 212 4.23 -1.23 4.74
C ALA A 212 2.97 -1.03 3.88
N THR A 213 2.72 -1.90 2.89
CA THR A 213 1.53 -1.82 2.02
C THR A 213 0.24 -1.88 2.84
N ALA A 214 0.12 -2.89 3.71
CA ALA A 214 -1.05 -3.03 4.57
C ALA A 214 -1.16 -1.90 5.62
N GLY A 215 -0.03 -1.41 6.13
CA GLY A 215 0.00 -0.27 7.05
C GLY A 215 -0.46 1.05 6.43
N MET A 216 -0.13 1.29 5.16
CA MET A 216 -0.64 2.44 4.40
C MET A 216 -2.13 2.29 4.10
N LEU A 217 -2.58 1.10 3.68
CA LEU A 217 -4.01 0.80 3.49
C LEU A 217 -4.82 0.97 4.78
N ARG A 218 -4.24 0.61 5.92
CA ARG A 218 -4.84 0.84 7.24
C ARG A 218 -5.02 2.33 7.54
N ASN A 219 -4.07 3.16 7.17
CA ASN A 219 -4.19 4.61 7.31
C ASN A 219 -5.20 5.21 6.33
N LEU A 220 -5.31 4.66 5.11
CA LEU A 220 -6.40 5.03 4.20
C LEU A 220 -7.77 4.72 4.82
N TYR A 221 -7.93 3.54 5.44
CA TYR A 221 -9.15 3.20 6.17
C TYR A 221 -9.49 4.24 7.25
N HIS A 222 -8.54 4.60 8.11
CA HIS A 222 -8.77 5.59 9.18
C HIS A 222 -9.16 6.96 8.62
N LEU A 223 -8.47 7.42 7.58
CA LEU A 223 -8.80 8.67 6.91
C LEU A 223 -10.22 8.63 6.34
N LEU A 224 -10.64 7.53 5.71
CA LEU A 224 -11.97 7.41 5.12
C LEU A 224 -13.07 7.12 6.15
N ALA A 225 -12.74 6.60 7.34
CA ALA A 225 -13.66 6.28 8.42
C ALA A 225 -14.08 7.50 9.24
N ALA A 226 -13.18 8.47 9.40
CA ALA A 226 -13.41 9.70 10.18
C ALA A 226 -14.62 10.53 9.69
#